data_AF-A0A8D8BBF5-F1
#
_entry.id   AF-A0A8D8BBF5-F1
#
_cell.length_a   1.000
_cell.length_b   1.000
_cell.length_c   1.000
_cell.angle_alpha   90.00
_cell.angle_beta   90.00
_cell.angle_gamma   90.00
#
_symmetry.space_group_name_H-M   'P 1'
#
loop_
_entity.id
_entity.type
_entity.pdbx_description
1 polymer ?
#
loop_
_entity_poly.entity_id
_entity_poly.type
_entity_poly.pdbx_seq_one_letter_code
_entity_poly.pdbx_strand_id
1 'polypeptide(L)'
;QKFTAIAWDMYTRLEEQSALAGTRNQKSSVALSGALLGDILLLVCRGREEFEKAQTIFEKLNTKQNSIVGDPKVEAMRSFIQFCIDERKPSLAIGALQYCAENGFPESAELGRNIVRSLTLDEVHLGKIKRLVGAEVLKPVEEVAK
;
A
#
# COMPACT_ATOMS: atom_id res chain seq x y z
N GLN A 1 -10.96 -14.45 -7.57
CA GLN A 1 -12.04 -14.79 -6.62
C GLN A 1 -11.60 -15.65 -5.43
N LYS A 2 -11.28 -16.96 -5.56
CA LYS A 2 -10.99 -17.82 -4.38
C LYS A 2 -9.86 -17.29 -3.48
N PHE A 3 -8.79 -16.75 -4.05
CA PHE A 3 -7.65 -16.23 -3.28
C PHE A 3 -7.94 -14.96 -2.48
N THR A 4 -8.79 -14.06 -2.99
CA THR A 4 -9.20 -12.84 -2.27
C THR A 4 -10.00 -13.18 -1.02
N ALA A 5 -10.93 -14.14 -1.14
CA ALA A 5 -11.73 -14.61 -0.01
C ALA A 5 -10.84 -15.28 1.06
N ILE A 6 -9.87 -16.09 0.65
CA ILE A 6 -8.90 -16.71 1.56
C ILE A 6 -8.03 -15.64 2.24
N ALA A 7 -7.48 -14.68 1.48
CA ALA A 7 -6.68 -13.60 2.04
C ALA A 7 -7.47 -12.77 3.06
N TRP A 8 -8.75 -12.50 2.78
CA TRP A 8 -9.62 -11.79 3.71
C TRP A 8 -9.92 -12.61 4.97
N ASP A 9 -10.24 -13.90 4.86
CA ASP A 9 -10.43 -14.79 6.01
C ASP A 9 -9.16 -14.87 6.88
N MET A 10 -7.98 -14.92 6.25
CA MET A 10 -6.69 -14.84 6.95
C MET A 10 -6.55 -13.52 7.72
N TYR A 11 -6.83 -12.39 7.06
CA TYR A 11 -6.79 -11.08 7.70
C TYR A 11 -7.73 -11.00 8.91
N THR A 12 -9.01 -11.38 8.75
CA THR A 12 -10.00 -11.34 9.82
C THR A 12 -9.59 -12.19 11.02
N ARG A 13 -9.09 -13.41 10.80
CA ARG A 13 -8.64 -14.28 11.90
C ARG A 13 -7.41 -13.73 12.62
N LEU A 14 -6.47 -13.14 11.89
CA LEU A 14 -5.30 -12.50 12.49
C LEU A 14 -5.69 -11.28 13.31
N GLU A 15 -6.64 -10.47 12.83
CA GLU A 15 -7.20 -9.34 13.58
C GLU A 15 -7.83 -9.81 14.89
N GLU A 16 -8.67 -10.83 14.85
CA GLU A 16 -9.31 -11.43 16.03
C GLU A 16 -8.27 -11.95 17.03
N GLN A 17 -7.25 -12.68 16.55
CA GLN A 17 -6.17 -13.19 17.41
C GLN A 17 -5.36 -12.05 18.05
N SER A 18 -5.09 -10.98 17.30
CA SER A 18 -4.36 -9.81 17.82
C SER A 18 -5.15 -9.08 18.91
N ALA A 19 -6.48 -9.01 18.78
CA ALA A 19 -7.36 -8.43 19.79
C ALA A 19 -7.42 -9.28 21.08
N LEU A 20 -7.26 -10.60 20.96
CA LEU A 20 -7.31 -11.55 22.08
C LEU A 20 -5.96 -11.72 22.81
N ALA A 21 -4.85 -11.28 22.20
CA ALA A 21 -3.49 -11.40 22.74
C ALA A 21 -3.26 -10.67 24.08
N GLY A 22 -4.20 -9.82 24.52
CA GLY A 22 -4.21 -9.22 25.87
C GLY A 22 -4.70 -10.15 26.99
N THR A 23 -5.15 -11.37 26.68
CA THR A 23 -5.61 -12.36 27.67
C THR A 23 -4.52 -13.39 27.97
N ARG A 24 -4.32 -13.66 29.28
CA ARG A 24 -3.10 -14.13 29.97
C ARG A 24 -2.46 -15.47 29.52
N ASN A 25 -2.88 -16.14 28.43
CA ASN A 25 -2.55 -17.56 28.23
C ASN A 25 -2.30 -18.08 26.80
N GLN A 26 -1.98 -17.23 25.81
CA GLN A 26 -1.70 -17.71 24.44
C GLN A 26 -0.25 -17.43 24.04
N LYS A 27 0.59 -18.47 24.07
CA LYS A 27 2.05 -18.43 23.85
C LYS A 27 2.47 -18.43 22.36
N SER A 28 1.55 -18.29 21.42
CA SER A 28 1.85 -18.32 19.98
C SER A 28 0.89 -17.48 19.14
N SER A 29 0.69 -16.20 19.49
CA SER A 29 0.04 -15.30 18.53
C SER A 29 1.03 -15.02 17.40
N VAL A 30 0.65 -15.34 16.17
CA VAL A 30 1.33 -14.80 14.99
C VAL A 30 1.04 -13.30 15.03
N ALA A 31 2.02 -12.51 15.48
CA ALA A 31 1.88 -11.06 15.46
C ALA A 31 1.71 -10.60 14.01
N LEU A 32 0.74 -9.71 13.76
CA LEU A 32 0.58 -9.05 12.47
C LEU A 32 1.84 -8.24 12.15
N SER A 33 2.71 -8.81 11.31
CA SER A 33 3.88 -8.11 10.78
C SER A 33 3.52 -7.35 9.50
N GLY A 34 4.29 -6.32 9.18
CA GLY A 34 4.08 -5.54 7.95
C GLY A 34 4.26 -6.40 6.71
N ALA A 35 5.19 -7.35 6.76
CA ALA A 35 5.40 -8.33 5.69
C ALA A 35 4.15 -9.19 5.42
N LEU A 36 3.51 -9.71 6.47
CA LEU A 36 2.30 -10.54 6.33
C LEU A 36 1.11 -9.71 5.82
N LEU A 37 0.93 -8.50 6.36
CA LEU A 37 -0.08 -7.57 5.86
C LEU A 37 0.15 -7.19 4.40
N GLY A 38 1.41 -6.99 4.00
CA GLY A 38 1.79 -6.75 2.62
C GLY A 38 1.45 -7.94 1.71
N ASP A 39 1.74 -9.17 2.14
CA ASP A 39 1.40 -10.37 1.36
C ASP A 39 -0.13 -10.53 1.20
N ILE A 40 -0.92 -10.25 2.25
CA ILE A 40 -2.39 -10.25 2.18
C ILE A 40 -2.87 -9.12 1.25
N LEU A 41 -2.36 -7.90 1.41
CA LEU A 41 -2.69 -6.75 0.56
C LEU A 41 -2.46 -7.09 -0.91
N LEU A 42 -1.30 -7.64 -1.23
CA LEU A 42 -0.92 -8.04 -2.59
C LEU A 42 -1.91 -9.06 -3.17
N LEU A 43 -2.32 -10.07 -2.38
CA LEU A 43 -3.31 -11.06 -2.81
C LEU A 43 -4.68 -10.43 -3.07
N VAL A 44 -5.12 -9.50 -2.22
CA VAL A 44 -6.38 -8.78 -2.41
C VAL A 44 -6.32 -7.91 -3.68
N CYS A 45 -5.23 -7.16 -3.88
CA CYS A 45 -5.06 -6.33 -5.07
C CYS A 45 -5.03 -7.15 -6.36
N ARG A 46 -4.40 -8.33 -6.36
CA ARG A 46 -4.41 -9.24 -7.52
C ARG A 46 -5.80 -9.78 -7.85
N GLY A 47 -6.70 -9.80 -6.88
CA GLY A 47 -8.10 -10.15 -7.06
C GLY A 47 -8.90 -9.12 -7.86
N ARG A 48 -8.49 -7.84 -7.86
CA ARG A 48 -9.09 -6.69 -8.58
C ARG A 48 -10.57 -6.36 -8.32
N GLU A 49 -11.30 -7.14 -7.55
CA GLU A 49 -12.75 -6.94 -7.34
C GLU A 49 -13.07 -6.21 -6.02
N GLU A 50 -12.16 -6.23 -5.06
CA GLU A 50 -12.45 -5.92 -3.65
C GLU A 50 -11.56 -4.77 -3.15
N PHE A 51 -11.75 -3.59 -3.73
CA PHE A 51 -10.93 -2.42 -3.43
C PHE A 51 -11.04 -1.98 -1.96
N GLU A 52 -12.25 -1.99 -1.38
CA GLU A 52 -12.49 -1.57 0.00
C GLU A 52 -11.70 -2.41 1.02
N LYS A 53 -11.54 -3.71 0.74
CA LYS A 53 -10.73 -4.61 1.55
C LYS A 53 -9.24 -4.26 1.46
N ALA A 54 -8.75 -3.97 0.26
CA ALA A 54 -7.37 -3.52 0.08
C ALA A 54 -7.10 -2.19 0.78
N GLN A 55 -8.04 -1.24 0.67
CA GLN A 55 -7.98 0.04 1.38
C GLN A 55 -7.92 -0.17 2.90
N THR A 56 -8.77 -1.03 3.46
CA THR A 56 -8.78 -1.34 4.90
C THR A 56 -7.43 -1.85 5.38
N ILE A 57 -6.81 -2.78 4.63
CA ILE A 57 -5.50 -3.34 4.97
C ILE A 57 -4.42 -2.25 4.90
N PHE A 58 -4.43 -1.42 3.86
CA PHE A 58 -3.48 -0.32 3.73
C PHE A 58 -3.65 0.72 4.84
N GLU A 59 -4.88 1.11 5.19
CA GLU A 59 -5.15 2.05 6.28
C GLU A 59 -4.60 1.53 7.62
N LYS A 60 -4.68 0.22 7.84
CA LYS A 60 -4.08 -0.41 9.01
C LYS A 60 -2.56 -0.34 9.00
N LEU A 61 -1.92 -0.66 7.87
CA LEU A 61 -0.48 -0.49 7.69
C LEU A 61 -0.06 0.96 7.96
N ASN A 62 -0.79 1.93 7.40
CA ASN A 62 -0.45 3.34 7.48
C ASN A 62 -0.73 3.97 8.87
N THR A 63 -1.80 3.56 9.56
CA THR A 63 -2.20 4.18 10.84
C THR A 63 -1.50 3.54 12.03
N LYS A 64 -1.19 2.24 11.95
CA LYS A 64 -0.60 1.46 13.05
C LYS A 64 0.89 1.12 12.81
N GLN A 65 1.60 1.95 12.03
CA GLN A 65 3.02 1.78 11.70
C GLN A 65 3.88 1.48 12.94
N ASN A 66 3.67 2.21 14.04
CA ASN A 66 4.44 2.04 15.27
C ASN A 66 4.18 0.73 16.03
N SER A 67 3.09 0.03 15.72
CA SER A 67 2.69 -1.23 16.38
C SER A 67 2.96 -2.46 15.52
N ILE A 68 3.21 -2.26 14.23
CA ILE A 68 3.45 -3.33 13.26
C ILE A 68 4.95 -3.51 13.09
N VAL A 69 5.42 -4.75 13.25
CA VAL A 69 6.85 -5.04 13.11
C VAL A 69 7.18 -5.27 11.63
N GLY A 70 8.14 -4.48 11.13
CA GLY A 70 8.65 -4.55 9.76
C GLY A 70 7.70 -3.95 8.73
N ASP A 71 8.19 -3.85 7.50
CA ASP A 71 7.51 -3.18 6.40
C ASP A 71 6.86 -4.16 5.41
N PRO A 72 5.80 -3.75 4.70
CA PRO A 72 5.28 -4.52 3.58
C PRO A 72 6.32 -4.58 2.45
N LYS A 73 6.28 -5.67 1.67
CA LYS A 73 7.10 -5.76 0.46
C LYS A 73 6.68 -4.70 -0.55
N VAL A 74 7.64 -4.15 -1.29
CA VAL A 74 7.38 -3.10 -2.28
C VAL A 74 6.38 -3.52 -3.35
N GLU A 75 6.31 -4.81 -3.70
CA GLU A 75 5.35 -5.35 -4.65
C GLU A 75 3.91 -5.15 -4.19
N ALA A 76 3.65 -5.26 -2.88
CA ALA A 76 2.33 -4.99 -2.31
C ALA A 76 1.96 -3.52 -2.48
N MET A 77 2.89 -2.61 -2.17
CA MET A 77 2.69 -1.17 -2.33
C MET A 77 2.49 -0.78 -3.79
N ARG A 78 3.30 -1.31 -4.69
CA ARG A 78 3.18 -1.11 -6.14
C ARG A 78 1.82 -1.61 -6.64
N SER A 79 1.39 -2.80 -6.22
CA SER A 79 0.10 -3.37 -6.61
C SER A 79 -1.07 -2.55 -6.07
N PHE A 80 -0.97 -2.03 -4.85
CA PHE A 80 -2.02 -1.20 -4.25
C PHE A 80 -2.13 0.17 -4.90
N ILE A 81 -0.99 0.83 -5.20
CA ILE A 81 -0.96 2.08 -5.96
C ILE A 81 -1.59 1.87 -7.34
N GLN A 82 -1.25 0.77 -8.03
CA GLN A 82 -1.87 0.46 -9.32
C GLN A 82 -3.38 0.25 -9.19
N PHE A 83 -3.84 -0.42 -8.12
CA PHE A 83 -5.27 -0.59 -7.90
C PHE A 83 -5.97 0.77 -7.63
N CYS A 84 -5.33 1.69 -6.90
CA CYS A 84 -5.83 3.05 -6.72
C CYS A 84 -5.88 3.85 -8.02
N ILE A 85 -4.93 3.63 -8.93
CA ILE A 85 -4.93 4.22 -10.27
C ILE A 85 -6.11 3.69 -11.08
N ASP A 86 -6.28 2.36 -11.12
CA ASP A 86 -7.35 1.69 -11.85
C ASP A 86 -8.74 2.17 -11.35
N GLU A 87 -8.89 2.36 -10.04
CA GLU A 87 -10.12 2.87 -9.39
C GLU A 87 -10.26 4.40 -9.37
N ARG A 88 -9.32 5.13 -9.99
CA ARG A 88 -9.29 6.61 -10.04
C ARG A 88 -9.38 7.27 -8.65
N LYS A 89 -8.60 6.76 -7.69
CA LYS A 89 -8.49 7.27 -6.31
C LYS A 89 -7.14 7.98 -6.10
N PRO A 90 -6.92 9.19 -6.64
CA PRO A 90 -5.62 9.88 -6.59
C PRO A 90 -5.14 10.16 -5.16
N SER A 91 -6.03 10.58 -4.27
CA SER A 91 -5.69 10.86 -2.86
C SER A 91 -5.14 9.62 -2.15
N LEU A 92 -5.71 8.44 -2.41
CA LEU A 92 -5.27 7.20 -1.78
C LEU A 92 -3.95 6.70 -2.39
N ALA A 93 -3.79 6.81 -3.71
CA ALA A 93 -2.52 6.52 -4.38
C ALA A 93 -1.38 7.39 -3.83
N ILE A 94 -1.63 8.67 -3.59
CA ILE A 94 -0.66 9.60 -3.00
C ILE A 94 -0.39 9.27 -1.52
N GLY A 95 -1.41 8.83 -0.77
CA GLY A 95 -1.21 8.34 0.60
C GLY A 95 -0.31 7.11 0.66
N ALA A 96 -0.49 6.16 -0.27
CA ALA A 96 0.38 5.00 -0.40
C ALA A 96 1.81 5.37 -0.84
N LEU A 97 1.95 6.36 -1.73
CA LEU A 97 3.24 6.92 -2.10
C LEU A 97 3.93 7.58 -0.90
N GLN A 98 3.20 8.34 -0.10
CA GLN A 98 3.72 8.98 1.11
C GLN A 98 4.27 7.95 2.09
N TYR A 99 3.51 6.88 2.33
CA TYR A 99 3.97 5.76 3.14
C TYR A 99 5.31 5.20 2.63
N CYS A 100 5.44 4.97 1.32
CA CYS A 100 6.68 4.47 0.72
C CYS A 100 7.85 5.45 0.93
N ALA A 101 7.62 6.74 0.71
CA ALA A 101 8.65 7.76 0.83
C ALA A 101 9.13 7.92 2.29
N GLU A 102 8.21 7.93 3.25
CA GLU A 102 8.49 8.06 4.69
C GLU A 102 9.24 6.84 5.25
N ASN A 103 8.93 5.65 4.73
CA ASN A 103 9.62 4.41 5.10
C ASN A 103 10.88 4.14 4.24
N GLY A 104 11.30 5.10 3.40
CA GLY A 104 12.58 5.04 2.68
C GLY A 104 12.62 4.06 1.51
N PHE A 105 11.48 3.73 0.90
CA PHE A 105 11.41 2.79 -0.22
C PHE A 105 12.09 3.39 -1.46
N PRO A 106 13.13 2.77 -2.03
CA PRO A 106 13.87 3.30 -3.19
C PRO A 106 12.99 3.57 -4.42
N GLU A 107 11.93 2.78 -4.60
CA GLU A 107 11.02 2.82 -5.74
C GLU A 107 10.04 4.01 -5.68
N SER A 108 10.00 4.77 -4.58
CA SER A 108 9.04 5.86 -4.38
C SER A 108 9.01 6.85 -5.55
N ALA A 109 10.18 7.22 -6.09
CA ALA A 109 10.24 8.13 -7.25
C ALA A 109 9.62 7.53 -8.53
N GLU A 110 9.81 6.22 -8.76
CA GLU A 110 9.20 5.52 -9.89
C GLU A 110 7.69 5.42 -9.72
N LEU A 111 7.22 5.08 -8.52
CA LEU A 111 5.80 5.01 -8.17
C LEU A 111 5.11 6.37 -8.34
N GLY A 112 5.78 7.45 -7.91
CA GLY A 112 5.29 8.83 -8.11
C GLY A 112 5.15 9.18 -9.59
N ARG A 113 6.13 8.83 -10.43
CA ARG A 113 6.03 9.00 -11.90
C ARG A 113 4.84 8.23 -12.48
N ASN A 114 4.61 7.00 -12.03
CA ASN A 114 3.48 6.20 -12.50
C ASN A 114 2.14 6.89 -12.20
N ILE A 115 1.94 7.38 -10.97
CA ILE A 115 0.71 8.10 -10.57
C ILE A 115 0.49 9.33 -11.46
N VAL A 116 1.53 10.14 -11.68
CA VAL A 116 1.45 11.36 -12.50
C VAL A 116 1.12 11.06 -13.95
N ARG A 117 1.63 9.95 -14.51
CA ARG A 117 1.35 9.56 -15.90
C ARG A 117 -0.02 8.94 -16.09
N SER A 118 -0.54 8.25 -15.08
CA SER A 118 -1.78 7.48 -15.21
C SER A 118 -3.03 8.24 -14.79
N LEU A 119 -2.92 9.29 -13.97
CA LEU A 119 -4.06 10.04 -13.47
C LEU A 119 -3.98 11.51 -13.87
N THR A 120 -5.15 12.10 -14.14
CA THR A 120 -5.28 13.57 -14.24
C THR A 120 -5.28 14.15 -12.83
N LEU A 121 -4.18 14.80 -12.46
CA LEU A 121 -3.97 15.37 -11.13
C LEU A 121 -4.13 16.90 -11.15
N ASP A 122 -4.71 17.45 -10.10
CA ASP A 122 -4.71 18.89 -9.86
C ASP A 122 -3.38 19.38 -9.25
N GLU A 123 -3.22 20.70 -9.13
CA GLU A 123 -2.01 21.32 -8.58
C GLU A 123 -1.71 20.90 -7.13
N VAL A 124 -2.75 20.60 -6.34
CA VAL A 124 -2.58 20.16 -4.96
C VAL A 124 -1.96 18.77 -4.92
N HIS A 125 -2.46 17.85 -5.74
CA HIS A 125 -1.94 16.50 -5.90
C HIS A 125 -0.49 16.52 -6.43
N LEU A 126 -0.22 17.29 -7.49
CA LEU A 126 1.12 17.44 -8.05
C LEU A 126 2.10 18.05 -7.04
N GLY A 127 1.67 19.05 -6.28
CA GLY A 127 2.46 19.66 -5.22
C GLY A 127 2.84 18.67 -4.11
N LYS A 128 1.92 17.78 -3.73
CA LYS A 128 2.19 16.71 -2.77
C LYS A 128 3.22 15.71 -3.30
N ILE A 129 3.04 15.20 -4.52
CA ILE A 129 3.97 14.25 -5.13
C ILE A 129 5.37 14.86 -5.24
N LYS A 130 5.48 16.12 -5.68
CA LYS A 130 6.75 16.85 -5.76
C LYS A 130 7.48 16.96 -4.41
N ARG A 131 6.74 17.15 -3.31
CA ARG A 131 7.32 17.23 -1.96
C ARG A 131 7.81 15.87 -1.46
N LEU A 132 7.12 14.79 -1.82
CA LEU A 132 7.45 13.44 -1.37
C LEU A 132 8.68 12.85 -2.07
N VAL A 133 8.77 13.02 -3.39
CA VAL A 133 9.76 12.29 -4.21
C VAL A 133 10.57 13.19 -5.16
N GLY A 134 10.41 14.51 -5.03
CA GLY A 134 11.17 15.51 -5.78
C GLY A 134 10.49 15.95 -7.09
N ALA A 135 10.97 17.07 -7.65
CA ALA A 135 10.40 17.68 -8.86
C ALA A 135 10.66 16.88 -10.14
N GLU A 136 11.70 16.04 -10.14
CA GLU A 136 12.14 15.24 -11.29
C GLU A 136 11.07 14.27 -11.79
N VAL A 137 10.13 13.85 -10.92
CA VAL A 137 9.04 12.95 -11.30
C VAL A 137 7.98 13.61 -12.18
N LEU A 138 7.97 14.94 -12.27
CA LEU A 138 7.04 15.69 -13.12
C LEU A 138 7.61 15.94 -14.52
N LYS A 139 8.89 15.64 -14.74
CA LYS A 139 9.50 15.81 -16.06
C LYS A 139 9.03 14.67 -16.98
N PRO A 140 8.71 14.96 -18.24
CA PRO A 140 8.59 13.91 -19.25
C PRO A 140 9.91 13.14 -19.26
N VAL A 141 9.85 11.81 -19.13
CA VAL A 141 11.03 10.98 -19.36
C VAL A 141 11.32 11.12 -20.85
N GLU A 142 12.40 11.81 -21.22
CA GLU A 142 12.93 11.73 -22.58
C GLU A 142 13.18 10.24 -22.85
N GLU A 143 12.37 9.63 -23.72
CA GLU A 143 12.66 8.30 -24.23
C GLU A 143 14.01 8.39 -24.92
N VAL A 144 15.04 7.87 -24.26
CA VAL A 144 16.33 7.62 -24.92
C VAL A 144 16.04 6.53 -25.93
N ALA A 145 15.70 6.96 -27.15
CA ALA A 145 15.64 6.11 -28.33
C ALA A 145 16.96 5.34 -28.40
N LYS A 146 16.86 4.01 -28.22
CA LYS A 146 17.91 3.06 -28.54
C LYS A 146 17.47 2.25 -29.74
#